data_AF-B7VN77-F1
#
_entry.id   AF-B7VN77-F1
#
_cell.length_a   1.000
_cell.length_b   1.000
_cell.length_c   1.000
_cell.angle_alpha   90.00
_cell.angle_beta   90.00
_cell.angle_gamma   90.00
#
_symmetry.space_group_name_H-M   'P 1'
#
loop_
_entity.id
_entity.type
_entity.pdbx_description
1 polymer ?
#
loop_
_entity_poly.entity_id
_entity_poly.type
_entity_poly.pdbx_seq_one_letter_code
_entity_poly.pdbx_strand_id
1 'polypeptide(L)'
;MLTAMSSGTFADDRLDKYYAKVQECIDFEKAKPDLTTHLVSLKDMEYLPLIRSLRIESCSKSEELNYIGSINESDPKTTLSVYNEMDSSKLTEEELIFIKQLDKRLQNYNLETDLLLIYEKLKVDQK
;
A
#
# COMPACT_ATOMS: atom_id res chain seq x y z
N MET A 1 -3.08 48.90 16.86
CA MET A 1 -3.91 47.68 16.87
C MET A 1 -3.01 46.53 16.47
N LEU A 2 -2.68 45.65 17.42
CA LEU A 2 -1.83 44.49 17.14
C LEU A 2 -2.61 43.46 16.32
N THR A 3 -2.02 43.08 15.20
CA THR A 3 -2.39 41.94 14.35
C THR A 3 -2.25 40.66 15.18
N ALA A 4 -3.36 39.99 15.46
CA ALA A 4 -3.34 38.64 16.02
C ALA A 4 -2.79 37.70 14.94
N MET A 5 -1.58 37.18 15.14
CA MET A 5 -1.02 36.13 14.29
C MET A 5 -1.80 34.85 14.56
N SER A 6 -2.43 34.31 13.52
CA SER A 6 -3.09 33.01 13.55
C SER A 6 -2.06 31.95 13.96
N SER A 7 -2.33 31.26 15.07
CA SER A 7 -1.61 30.07 15.47
C SER A 7 -1.82 29.00 14.40
N GLY A 8 -0.85 28.87 13.49
CA GLY A 8 -0.82 27.78 12.52
C GLY A 8 -0.82 26.45 13.28
N THR A 9 -1.75 25.58 12.92
CA THR A 9 -1.70 24.17 13.25
C THR A 9 -0.35 23.63 12.75
N PHE A 10 0.58 23.33 13.65
CA PHE A 10 1.76 22.54 13.28
C PHE A 10 1.26 21.15 12.92
N ALA A 11 1.07 20.89 11.62
CA ALA A 11 1.06 19.53 11.13
C ALA A 11 2.37 18.87 11.60
N ASP A 12 2.31 17.62 12.05
CA ASP A 12 3.53 16.90 12.41
C ASP A 12 4.35 16.71 11.14
N ASP A 13 5.43 17.47 10.99
CA ASP A 13 6.35 17.42 9.83
C ASP A 13 6.77 15.98 9.48
N ARG A 14 6.75 15.05 10.44
CA ARG A 14 7.08 13.64 10.22
C ARG A 14 5.93 12.85 9.63
N LEU A 15 4.69 13.13 10.07
CA LEU A 15 3.49 12.57 9.47
C LEU A 15 3.33 13.05 8.02
N ASP A 16 3.57 14.33 7.77
CA ASP A 16 3.55 14.89 6.42
C ASP A 16 4.62 14.26 5.53
N LYS A 17 5.84 14.05 6.06
CA LYS A 17 6.90 13.32 5.34
C LYS A 17 6.52 11.87 5.06
N TYR A 18 5.90 11.18 6.01
CA TYR A 18 5.42 9.81 5.81
C TYR A 18 4.40 9.75 4.68
N TYR A 19 3.38 10.60 4.68
CA TYR A 19 2.37 10.61 3.63
C TYR A 19 2.92 11.07 2.27
N ALA A 20 3.85 12.04 2.26
CA ALA A 20 4.55 12.42 1.05
C ALA A 20 5.33 11.23 0.45
N LYS A 21 5.98 10.43 1.29
CA LYS A 21 6.68 9.22 0.84
C LYS A 21 5.73 8.14 0.34
N VAL A 22 4.60 7.92 1.02
CA VAL A 22 3.55 7.00 0.56
C VAL A 22 3.09 7.39 -0.85
N GLN A 23 2.87 8.68 -1.10
CA GLN A 23 2.48 9.16 -2.43
C GLN A 23 3.59 8.93 -3.47
N GLU A 24 4.85 9.20 -3.13
CA GLU A 24 6.00 8.92 -4.01
C GLU A 24 6.07 7.42 -4.38
N CYS A 25 5.83 6.53 -3.41
CA CYS A 25 5.81 5.09 -3.63
C CYS A 25 4.65 4.65 -4.54
N ILE A 26 3.46 5.26 -4.39
CA ILE A 26 2.32 5.01 -5.27
C ILE A 26 2.66 5.45 -6.71
N ASP A 27 3.27 6.62 -6.87
CA ASP A 27 3.64 7.14 -8.19
C ASP A 27 4.74 6.28 -8.84
N PHE A 28 5.67 5.75 -8.03
CA PHE A 28 6.67 4.77 -8.48
C PHE A 28 6.02 3.46 -8.98
N GLU A 29 5.03 2.91 -8.27
CA GLU A 29 4.30 1.73 -8.74
C GLU A 29 3.51 2.03 -10.03
N LYS A 30 2.86 3.20 -10.12
CA LYS A 30 2.11 3.64 -11.32
C LYS A 30 2.99 3.84 -12.55
N ALA A 31 4.27 4.14 -12.38
CA ALA A 31 5.21 4.30 -13.49
C ALA A 31 5.61 2.96 -14.14
N LYS A 32 5.28 1.83 -13.52
CA LYS A 32 5.52 0.49 -14.09
C LYS A 32 4.51 0.17 -15.19
N PRO A 33 4.81 -0.79 -16.09
CA PRO A 33 3.84 -1.32 -17.04
C PRO A 33 2.56 -1.82 -16.37
N ASP A 34 1.41 -1.54 -16.98
CA ASP A 34 0.11 -1.94 -16.45
C ASP A 34 -0.03 -3.47 -16.34
N LEU A 35 -0.66 -3.91 -15.25
CA LEU A 35 -1.10 -5.28 -15.12
C LEU A 35 -2.27 -5.55 -16.07
N THR A 36 -2.24 -6.70 -16.72
CA THR A 36 -3.25 -7.13 -17.69
C THR A 36 -3.69 -8.57 -17.42
N THR A 37 -4.86 -8.95 -17.93
CA THR A 37 -5.51 -10.25 -17.66
C THR A 37 -4.65 -11.47 -18.02
N HIS A 38 -3.73 -11.37 -18.99
CA HIS A 38 -2.85 -12.50 -19.35
C HIS A 38 -1.74 -12.79 -18.32
N LEU A 39 -1.52 -11.90 -17.35
CA LEU A 39 -0.47 -12.03 -16.33
C LEU A 39 -0.96 -12.66 -15.03
N VAL A 40 -2.29 -12.75 -14.85
CA VAL A 40 -2.93 -13.12 -13.58
C VAL A 40 -4.14 -14.01 -13.78
N SER A 41 -4.45 -14.82 -12.77
CA SER A 41 -5.66 -15.64 -12.68
C SER A 41 -6.68 -15.02 -11.72
N LEU A 42 -7.93 -15.53 -11.72
CA LEU A 42 -8.94 -15.10 -10.73
C LEU A 42 -8.48 -15.32 -9.28
N LYS A 43 -7.76 -16.43 -9.02
CA LYS A 43 -7.20 -16.71 -7.69
C LYS A 43 -6.15 -15.66 -7.30
N ASP A 44 -5.32 -15.23 -8.25
CA ASP A 44 -4.30 -14.21 -7.99
C ASP A 44 -4.95 -12.89 -7.53
N MET A 45 -6.09 -12.52 -8.13
CA MET A 45 -6.81 -11.27 -7.84
C MET A 45 -7.24 -11.13 -6.39
N GLU A 46 -7.47 -12.24 -5.67
CA GLU A 46 -7.84 -12.24 -4.25
C GLU A 46 -6.76 -11.59 -3.37
N TYR A 47 -5.49 -11.68 -3.78
CA TYR A 47 -4.34 -11.26 -2.98
C TYR A 47 -3.66 -9.99 -3.48
N LEU A 48 -3.98 -9.52 -4.70
CA LEU A 48 -3.38 -8.32 -5.29
C LEU A 48 -3.59 -7.05 -4.45
N PRO A 49 -4.74 -6.80 -3.81
CA PRO A 49 -4.90 -5.62 -2.96
C PRO A 49 -3.91 -5.57 -1.80
N LEU A 50 -3.64 -6.74 -1.18
CA LEU A 50 -2.67 -6.85 -0.09
C LEU A 50 -1.24 -6.69 -0.62
N ILE A 51 -0.89 -7.34 -1.74
CA ILE A 51 0.45 -7.19 -2.36
C ILE A 51 0.72 -5.72 -2.69
N ARG A 52 -0.26 -5.03 -3.30
CA ARG A 52 -0.19 -3.60 -3.58
C ARG A 52 0.15 -2.82 -2.31
N SER A 53 -0.61 -3.02 -1.24
CA SER A 53 -0.40 -2.34 0.04
C SER A 53 0.97 -2.65 0.68
N LEU A 54 1.43 -3.90 0.61
CA LEU A 54 2.73 -4.33 1.12
C LEU A 54 3.91 -3.67 0.38
N ARG A 55 3.79 -3.47 -0.94
CA ARG A 55 4.83 -2.77 -1.72
C ARG A 55 4.96 -1.32 -1.30
N ILE A 56 3.83 -0.62 -1.15
CA ILE A 56 3.83 0.77 -0.70
C ILE A 56 4.42 0.86 0.71
N GLU A 57 3.99 -0.02 1.64
CA GLU A 57 4.55 -0.07 3.00
C GLU A 57 6.07 -0.30 2.98
N SER A 58 6.56 -1.28 2.22
CA SER A 58 7.98 -1.57 2.13
C SER A 58 8.79 -0.40 1.58
N CYS A 59 8.23 0.34 0.62
CA CYS A 59 8.85 1.52 0.03
C CYS A 59 8.89 2.72 0.99
N SER A 60 7.84 2.92 1.78
CA SER A 60 7.72 4.03 2.75
C SER A 60 8.21 3.68 4.16
N LYS A 61 8.83 2.51 4.35
CA LYS A 61 9.07 1.93 5.68
C LYS A 61 9.92 2.82 6.58
N SER A 62 10.93 3.48 6.02
CA SER A 62 11.86 4.30 6.82
C SER A 62 11.14 5.52 7.41
N GLU A 63 10.34 6.20 6.62
CA GLU A 63 9.55 7.35 7.01
C GLU A 63 8.45 6.98 8.00
N GLU A 64 7.82 5.82 7.79
CA GLU A 64 6.86 5.27 8.75
C GLU A 64 7.50 5.02 10.13
N LEU A 65 8.69 4.41 10.18
CA LEU A 65 9.41 4.19 11.44
C LEU A 65 9.81 5.52 12.11
N ASN A 66 10.19 6.52 11.33
CA ASN A 66 10.52 7.86 11.85
C ASN A 66 9.32 8.58 12.44
N TYR A 67 8.15 8.41 11.83
CA TYR A 67 6.87 8.89 12.35
C TYR A 67 6.47 8.13 13.61
N ILE A 68 6.47 6.80 13.58
CA ILE A 68 6.12 5.96 14.74
C ILE A 68 7.03 6.26 15.94
N GLY A 69 8.33 6.46 15.70
CA GLY A 69 9.30 6.78 16.75
C GLY A 69 9.14 8.16 17.39
N SER A 70 8.32 9.07 16.83
CA SER A 70 7.99 10.36 17.44
C SER A 70 6.65 10.40 18.17
N ILE A 71 5.82 9.37 18.00
CA ILE A 71 4.48 9.32 18.58
C ILE A 71 4.56 8.81 20.03
N ASN A 72 3.82 9.45 20.94
CA ASN A 72 3.62 8.92 22.29
C ASN A 72 2.74 7.65 22.23
N GLU A 73 2.98 6.66 23.09
CA GLU A 73 2.28 5.37 23.06
C GLU A 73 0.74 5.44 23.13
N SER A 74 0.16 6.60 23.48
CA SER A 74 -1.28 6.83 23.58
C SER A 74 -2.01 7.11 22.27
N ASP A 75 -1.31 7.47 21.18
CA ASP A 75 -1.97 7.82 19.92
C ASP A 75 -2.14 6.59 19.01
N PRO A 76 -3.34 6.40 18.41
CA PRO A 76 -3.58 5.28 17.51
C PRO A 76 -2.71 5.39 16.25
N LYS A 77 -1.90 4.37 15.99
CA LYS A 77 -1.02 4.29 14.82
C LYS A 77 -1.80 3.82 13.60
N THR A 78 -2.37 4.74 12.83
CA THR A 78 -3.03 4.42 11.55
C THR A 78 -2.00 4.43 10.42
N THR A 79 -1.15 3.41 10.38
CA THR A 79 -0.07 3.26 9.38
C THR A 79 -0.31 2.02 8.51
N LEU A 80 0.31 1.99 7.32
CA LEU A 80 0.19 0.86 6.39
C LEU A 80 0.64 -0.45 7.03
N SER A 81 1.71 -0.44 7.83
CA SER A 81 2.16 -1.66 8.52
C SER A 81 1.12 -2.26 9.46
N VAL A 82 0.40 -1.42 10.20
CA VAL A 82 -0.67 -1.89 11.10
C VAL A 82 -1.80 -2.54 10.31
N TYR A 83 -2.23 -1.94 9.19
CA TYR A 83 -3.26 -2.52 8.33
C TYR A 83 -2.79 -3.83 7.67
N ASN A 84 -1.56 -3.83 7.13
CA ASN A 84 -0.99 -5.00 6.47
C ASN A 84 -0.76 -6.16 7.43
N GLU A 85 -0.35 -5.88 8.68
CA GLU A 85 -0.21 -6.88 9.73
C GLU A 85 -1.57 -7.50 10.08
N MET A 86 -2.61 -6.68 10.26
CA MET A 86 -3.98 -7.16 10.52
C MET A 86 -4.54 -8.03 9.39
N ASP A 87 -4.24 -7.71 8.14
CA ASP A 87 -4.69 -8.52 7.01
C ASP A 87 -3.85 -9.79 6.85
N SER A 88 -2.53 -9.68 7.03
CA SER A 88 -1.62 -10.82 6.96
C SER A 88 -1.85 -11.83 8.10
N SER A 89 -2.31 -11.38 9.28
CA SER A 89 -2.60 -12.26 10.41
C SER A 89 -3.80 -13.18 10.18
N LYS A 90 -4.63 -12.90 9.17
CA LYS A 90 -5.79 -13.72 8.79
C LYS A 90 -5.43 -14.83 7.79
N LEU A 91 -4.21 -14.81 7.26
CA LEU A 91 -3.76 -15.71 6.21
C LEU A 91 -3.03 -16.92 6.80
N THR A 92 -3.19 -18.04 6.12
CA THR A 92 -2.41 -19.26 6.35
C THR A 92 -0.97 -19.09 5.86
N GLU A 93 -0.08 -19.97 6.33
CA GLU A 93 1.32 -19.99 5.87
C GLU A 93 1.42 -20.24 4.35
N GLU A 94 0.56 -21.10 3.81
CA GLU A 94 0.50 -21.38 2.37
C GLU A 94 0.11 -20.14 1.55
N GLU A 95 -0.88 -19.37 2.03
CA GLU A 95 -1.28 -18.11 1.40
C GLU A 95 -0.17 -17.05 1.47
N LEU A 96 0.55 -16.97 2.60
CA LEU A 96 1.70 -16.06 2.73
C LEU A 96 2.84 -16.44 1.77
N ILE A 97 3.11 -17.73 1.57
CA ILE A 97 4.08 -18.20 0.58
C ILE A 97 3.60 -17.85 -0.83
N PHE A 98 2.32 -18.09 -1.12
CA PHE A 98 1.72 -17.77 -2.41
C PHE A 98 1.81 -16.28 -2.73
N ILE A 99 1.49 -15.40 -1.78
CA ILE A 99 1.63 -13.95 -1.89
C ILE A 99 3.06 -13.55 -2.27
N LYS A 100 4.07 -14.10 -1.59
CA LYS A 100 5.49 -13.78 -1.87
C LYS A 100 5.89 -14.22 -3.28
N GLN A 101 5.42 -15.38 -3.73
CA GLN A 101 5.67 -15.87 -5.09
C GLN A 101 4.96 -15.02 -6.14
N LEU A 102 3.71 -14.65 -5.89
CA LEU A 102 2.90 -13.80 -6.75
C LEU A 102 3.51 -12.41 -6.88
N ASP A 103 3.92 -11.81 -5.76
CA ASP A 103 4.58 -10.51 -5.74
C ASP A 103 5.86 -10.52 -6.56
N LYS A 104 6.73 -11.52 -6.36
CA LYS A 104 7.96 -11.69 -7.14
C LYS A 104 7.69 -11.79 -8.64
N ARG A 105 6.65 -12.53 -9.05
CA ARG A 105 6.25 -12.65 -10.46
C ARG A 105 5.78 -11.31 -11.03
N LEU A 106 5.11 -10.50 -10.22
CA LEU A 106 4.50 -9.24 -10.62
C LEU A 106 5.34 -8.00 -10.29
N GLN A 107 6.58 -8.15 -9.82
CA GLN A 107 7.40 -7.05 -9.26
C GLN A 107 7.58 -5.85 -10.21
N ASN A 108 7.59 -6.14 -11.52
CA ASN A 108 7.80 -5.15 -12.58
C ASN A 108 6.49 -4.59 -13.15
N TYR A 109 5.33 -4.92 -12.57
CA TYR A 109 4.03 -4.45 -13.04
C TYR A 109 3.36 -3.57 -12.00
N ASN A 110 2.61 -2.60 -12.52
CA ASN A 110 1.81 -1.65 -11.76
C ASN A 110 0.59 -2.37 -11.16
N LEU A 111 0.47 -2.35 -9.84
CA LEU A 111 -0.71 -2.85 -9.11
C LEU A 111 -1.67 -1.73 -8.68
N GLU A 112 -1.31 -0.46 -8.89
CA GLU A 112 -2.17 0.72 -8.72
C GLU A 112 -3.11 0.96 -9.93
N THR A 113 -3.25 -0.04 -10.80
CA THR A 113 -4.23 -0.06 -11.89
C THR A 113 -5.63 -0.46 -11.39
N ASP A 114 -6.63 -0.44 -12.26
CA ASP A 114 -8.00 -0.84 -11.94
C ASP A 114 -8.11 -2.37 -11.83
N LEU A 115 -7.83 -2.89 -10.63
CA LEU A 115 -7.91 -4.32 -10.33
C LEU A 115 -9.35 -4.86 -10.47
N LEU A 116 -10.38 -4.03 -10.27
CA LEU A 116 -11.77 -4.46 -10.43
C LEU A 116 -12.08 -4.75 -11.90
N LEU A 117 -11.67 -3.85 -12.81
CA LEU A 117 -11.79 -4.05 -14.25
C LEU A 117 -11.08 -5.33 -14.71
N ILE A 118 -9.89 -5.62 -14.19
CA ILE A 118 -9.14 -6.86 -14.51
C ILE A 118 -9.92 -8.09 -14.04
N TYR A 119 -10.43 -8.07 -12.82
CA TYR A 119 -11.22 -9.16 -12.25
C TYR A 119 -12.50 -9.44 -13.05
N GLU A 120 -13.20 -8.38 -13.46
CA GLU A 120 -14.41 -8.50 -14.28
C GLU A 120 -14.12 -9.12 -15.66
N LYS A 121 -13.05 -8.69 -16.33
CA LYS A 121 -12.63 -9.27 -17.61
C LYS A 121 -12.27 -10.75 -17.48
N LEU A 122 -11.49 -11.12 -16.45
CA LEU A 122 -11.15 -12.52 -16.18
C LEU A 122 -12.38 -13.40 -15.95
N LYS A 123 -13.44 -12.87 -15.31
CA LYS A 123 -14.71 -13.60 -15.13
C LYS A 123 -15.46 -13.85 -16.43
N VAL A 124 -15.37 -12.93 -17.39
CA VAL A 124 -16.03 -13.07 -18.69
C VAL A 124 -15.28 -14.08 -19.54
N ASP A 125 -13.95 -14.03 -19.55
CA ASP A 125 -13.10 -14.89 -20.39
C ASP A 125 -13.12 -16.38 -19.99
N GLN A 126 -13.64 -16.70 -18.79
CA GLN A 126 -13.77 -18.07 -18.28
C GLN A 126 -15.18 -18.67 -18.44
N LYS A 127 -16.12 -17.95 -19.08
CA LYS A 127 -17.44 -18.46 -19.45
C LYS A 127 -17.47 -18.91 -20.90
#